data_AF-A0A373A094-F1
#
_entry.id   AF-A0A373A094-F1
#
_cell.length_a   1.000
_cell.length_b   1.000
_cell.length_c   1.000
_cell.angle_alpha   90.00
_cell.angle_beta   90.00
_cell.angle_gamma   90.00
#
_symmetry.space_group_name_H-M   'P 1'
#
loop_
_entity.id
_entity.type
_entity.pdbx_description
1 polymer ?
#
loop_
_entity_poly.entity_id
_entity_poly.type
_entity_poly.pdbx_seq_one_letter_code
_entity_poly.pdbx_strand_id
1 'polypeptide(L)'
;MTTVPHAVDASLRPGPAQLRLAALAAPVCDRYGLALAGGHALRAHGVAACPQDGLTLATGGADLPEVAAALGEAYRTAGGGAVERPGTPRLEQLTVRLALGGRSHSVELRKEPLGHRPVRFDLGAPGPDEPPAVLPVVALEDAAALTTALLVDRGMPRDLIDVHALTRCYREGELLALAAELDPDFQPAALAERLEALAEAADGRFRARGVPAGEVAELKRWALAWAQDLRLDLLETREAADGLHDPYLEEPEDGES
;
A
#
# COMPACT_ATOMS: atom_id res chain seq x y z
N MET A 1 -10.39 27.77 3.83
CA MET A 1 -11.61 27.04 3.46
C MET A 1 -11.44 25.62 3.95
N THR A 2 -12.21 25.20 4.95
CA THR A 2 -12.18 23.82 5.46
C THR A 2 -13.02 22.98 4.52
N THR A 3 -12.39 22.27 3.59
CA THR A 3 -13.09 21.34 2.69
C THR A 3 -13.82 20.29 3.52
N VAL A 4 -15.11 20.08 3.24
CA VAL A 4 -15.91 19.04 3.91
C VAL A 4 -15.22 17.69 3.69
N PRO A 5 -15.03 16.85 4.72
CA PRO A 5 -14.42 15.54 4.56
C PRO A 5 -15.23 14.64 3.61
N HIS A 6 -14.55 13.84 2.81
CA HIS A 6 -15.21 12.80 2.00
C HIS A 6 -15.69 11.66 2.90
N ALA A 7 -16.89 11.14 2.68
CA ALA A 7 -17.41 10.02 3.45
C ALA A 7 -16.98 8.68 2.80
N VAL A 8 -16.47 7.75 3.61
CA VAL A 8 -16.15 6.40 3.15
C VAL A 8 -17.44 5.58 2.99
N ASP A 9 -17.52 4.82 1.89
CA ASP A 9 -18.58 3.83 1.63
C ASP A 9 -18.73 2.90 2.85
N ALA A 10 -19.96 2.75 3.33
CA ALA A 10 -20.26 1.97 4.53
C ALA A 10 -19.73 0.52 4.47
N SER A 11 -19.72 -0.10 3.28
CA SER A 11 -19.21 -1.46 3.06
C SER A 11 -17.69 -1.56 3.18
N LEU A 12 -16.98 -0.45 2.98
CA LEU A 12 -15.52 -0.36 3.00
C LEU A 12 -14.97 0.22 4.28
N ARG A 13 -15.83 0.68 5.21
CA ARG A 13 -15.40 1.24 6.49
C ARG A 13 -14.52 0.27 7.28
N PRO A 14 -13.54 0.79 8.04
CA PRO A 14 -12.82 0.00 9.03
C PRO A 14 -13.78 -0.57 10.09
N GLY A 15 -13.37 -1.66 10.75
CA GLY A 15 -14.12 -2.20 11.87
C GLY A 15 -14.12 -1.25 13.08
N PRO A 16 -14.99 -1.47 14.09
CA PRO A 16 -15.10 -0.59 15.25
C PRO A 16 -13.78 -0.39 16.01
N ALA A 17 -12.96 -1.44 16.13
CA ALA A 17 -11.65 -1.35 16.77
C ALA A 17 -10.69 -0.42 16.00
N GLN A 18 -10.67 -0.52 14.66
CA GLN A 18 -9.85 0.33 13.82
C GLN A 18 -10.36 1.78 13.80
N LEU A 19 -11.69 1.99 13.83
CA LEU A 19 -12.28 3.32 13.96
C LEU A 19 -11.92 3.99 15.28
N ARG A 20 -11.86 3.22 16.37
CA ARG A 20 -11.44 3.76 17.66
C ARG A 20 -9.94 4.06 17.71
N LEU A 21 -9.09 3.19 17.13
CA LEU A 21 -7.67 3.47 16.95
C LEU A 21 -7.47 4.77 16.16
N ALA A 22 -8.17 4.90 15.04
CA ALA A 22 -8.21 6.10 14.20
C ALA A 22 -8.63 7.35 14.99
N ALA A 23 -9.75 7.28 15.72
CA ALA A 23 -10.26 8.42 16.50
C ALA A 23 -9.25 8.89 17.56
N LEU A 24 -8.58 7.97 18.25
CA LEU A 24 -7.54 8.27 19.23
C LEU A 24 -6.26 8.82 18.58
N ALA A 25 -5.93 8.35 17.38
CA ALA A 25 -4.78 8.84 16.61
C ALA A 25 -5.03 10.22 15.98
N ALA A 26 -6.28 10.62 15.73
CA ALA A 26 -6.64 11.80 14.95
C ALA A 26 -5.95 13.10 15.44
N PRO A 27 -5.91 13.43 16.74
CA PRO A 27 -5.23 14.64 17.21
C PRO A 27 -3.71 14.59 16.96
N VAL A 28 -3.11 13.40 17.05
CA VAL A 28 -1.69 13.20 16.77
C VAL A 28 -1.42 13.29 15.27
N CYS A 29 -2.33 12.79 14.44
CA CYS A 29 -2.26 12.92 12.99
C CYS A 29 -2.30 14.39 12.56
N ASP A 30 -3.20 15.19 13.12
CA ASP A 30 -3.29 16.62 12.83
C ASP A 30 -2.05 17.39 13.32
N ARG A 31 -1.49 17.03 14.49
CA ARG A 31 -0.29 17.67 15.04
C ARG A 31 0.98 17.38 14.26
N TYR A 32 1.19 16.13 13.85
CA TYR A 32 2.44 15.66 13.24
C TYR A 32 2.35 15.48 11.72
N GLY A 33 1.22 15.84 11.10
CA GLY A 33 1.01 15.66 9.66
C GLY A 33 1.05 14.19 9.25
N LEU A 34 0.40 13.32 10.02
CA LEU A 34 0.25 11.91 9.65
C LEU A 34 -0.99 11.72 8.79
N ALA A 35 -0.91 10.76 7.88
CA ALA A 35 -2.03 10.34 7.06
C ALA A 35 -2.25 8.82 7.16
N LEU A 36 -3.51 8.39 7.15
CA LEU A 36 -3.87 6.98 7.04
C LEU A 36 -3.36 6.42 5.72
N ALA A 37 -2.69 5.28 5.78
CA ALA A 37 -2.10 4.57 4.65
C ALA A 37 -2.53 3.09 4.63
N GLY A 38 -2.00 2.33 3.67
CA GLY A 38 -2.28 0.90 3.51
C GLY A 38 -3.69 0.61 2.96
N GLY A 39 -4.19 -0.60 3.20
CA GLY A 39 -5.49 -1.07 2.72
C GLY A 39 -6.67 -0.25 3.25
N HIS A 40 -6.57 0.34 4.44
CA HIS A 40 -7.60 1.27 4.92
C HIS A 40 -7.64 2.58 4.13
N ALA A 41 -6.50 3.07 3.61
CA ALA A 41 -6.48 4.22 2.71
C ALA A 41 -7.10 3.88 1.35
N LEU A 42 -6.74 2.73 0.77
CA LEU A 42 -7.35 2.22 -0.46
C LEU A 42 -8.89 2.14 -0.33
N ARG A 43 -9.36 1.55 0.77
CA ARG A 43 -10.79 1.44 1.08
C ARG A 43 -11.48 2.78 1.28
N ALA A 44 -10.80 3.76 1.87
CA ALA A 44 -11.35 5.11 1.98
C ALA A 44 -11.62 5.74 0.61
N HIS A 45 -10.73 5.48 -0.37
CA HIS A 45 -10.87 5.90 -1.77
C HIS A 45 -11.81 5.02 -2.61
N GLY A 46 -12.50 4.05 -2.02
CA GLY A 46 -13.46 3.19 -2.74
C GLY A 46 -12.84 1.92 -3.36
N VAL A 47 -11.56 1.65 -3.14
CA VAL A 47 -10.92 0.42 -3.62
C VAL A 47 -11.20 -0.72 -2.64
N ALA A 48 -11.70 -1.85 -3.15
CA ALA A 48 -12.06 -3.02 -2.35
C ALA A 48 -10.84 -3.83 -1.87
N ALA A 49 -9.89 -3.16 -1.22
CA ALA A 49 -8.70 -3.79 -0.67
C ALA A 49 -9.01 -4.74 0.50
N CYS A 50 -8.10 -5.67 0.73
CA CYS A 50 -8.13 -6.64 1.81
C CYS A 50 -8.38 -5.96 3.16
N PRO A 51 -9.26 -6.51 4.02
CA PRO A 51 -9.41 -6.04 5.40
C PRO A 51 -8.08 -6.10 6.16
N GLN A 52 -7.88 -5.14 7.07
CA GLN A 52 -6.73 -5.10 7.97
C GLN A 52 -7.17 -5.04 9.43
N ASP A 53 -6.45 -5.77 10.28
CA ASP A 53 -6.69 -5.77 11.72
C ASP A 53 -6.03 -4.58 12.45
N GLY A 54 -5.04 -3.95 11.83
CA GLY A 54 -4.27 -2.83 12.37
C GLY A 54 -4.41 -1.56 11.55
N LEU A 55 -3.76 -0.49 12.03
CA LEU A 55 -3.69 0.80 11.36
C LEU A 55 -2.30 0.99 10.77
N THR A 56 -2.19 1.59 9.58
CA THR A 56 -0.91 2.09 9.06
C THR A 56 -1.04 3.60 8.91
N LEU A 57 -0.13 4.35 9.51
CA LEU A 57 -0.03 5.80 9.38
C LEU A 57 1.30 6.14 8.71
N ALA A 58 1.27 7.04 7.74
CA ALA A 58 2.43 7.50 7.02
C ALA A 58 2.67 9.00 7.26
N THR A 59 3.93 9.42 7.19
CA THR A 59 4.36 10.81 7.22
C THR A 59 5.48 11.05 6.23
N GLY A 60 5.50 12.25 5.63
CA GLY A 60 6.59 12.68 4.75
C GLY A 60 7.83 13.20 5.48
N GLY A 61 7.73 13.50 6.78
CA GLY A 61 8.80 14.27 7.43
C GLY A 61 8.86 14.26 8.95
N ALA A 62 7.86 13.73 9.66
CA ALA A 62 7.89 13.72 11.12
C ALA A 62 8.94 12.75 11.69
N ASP A 63 9.36 13.02 12.93
CA ASP A 63 10.27 12.16 13.67
C ASP A 63 9.51 10.97 14.26
N LEU A 64 9.79 9.76 13.75
CA LEU A 64 8.96 8.59 14.06
C LEU A 64 8.97 8.19 15.55
N PRO A 65 10.10 8.21 16.28
CA PRO A 65 10.11 7.97 17.73
C PRO A 65 9.28 8.99 18.53
N GLU A 66 9.30 10.28 18.15
CA GLU A 66 8.49 11.30 18.82
C GLU A 66 7.00 11.05 18.59
N VAL A 67 6.62 10.78 17.33
CA VAL A 67 5.25 10.42 16.95
C VAL A 67 4.80 9.14 17.68
N ALA A 68 5.70 8.16 17.79
CA ALA A 68 5.44 6.89 18.44
C ALA A 68 5.12 7.08 19.93
N ALA A 69 5.91 7.89 20.63
CA ALA A 69 5.67 8.24 22.02
C ALA A 69 4.33 8.98 22.20
N ALA A 70 4.00 9.92 21.31
CA ALA A 70 2.74 10.68 21.35
C ALA A 70 1.52 9.79 21.12
N LEU A 71 1.57 8.88 20.15
CA LEU A 71 0.50 7.89 19.92
C LEU A 71 0.38 6.93 21.10
N GLY A 72 1.51 6.42 21.61
CA GLY A 72 1.54 5.56 22.78
C GLY A 72 0.84 6.21 23.98
N GLU A 73 1.07 7.50 24.20
CA GLU A 73 0.42 8.26 25.27
C GLU A 73 -1.07 8.48 25.03
N ALA A 74 -1.48 8.82 23.80
CA ALA A 74 -2.89 8.94 23.44
C ALA A 74 -3.65 7.63 23.70
N TYR A 75 -3.06 6.50 23.32
CA TYR A 75 -3.65 5.17 23.55
C TYR A 75 -3.66 4.77 25.04
N ARG A 76 -2.61 5.10 25.80
CA ARG A 76 -2.57 4.87 27.26
C ARG A 76 -3.61 5.68 28.02
N THR A 77 -3.76 6.96 27.67
CA THR A 77 -4.77 7.86 28.27
C THR A 77 -6.20 7.33 28.05
N ALA A 78 -6.44 6.67 26.92
CA ALA A 78 -7.71 6.02 26.62
C ALA A 78 -7.92 4.66 27.33
N GLY A 79 -7.05 4.28 28.27
CA GLY A 79 -7.13 3.03 29.02
C GLY A 79 -6.53 1.81 28.29
N GLY A 80 -5.78 2.02 27.20
CA GLY A 80 -5.04 0.98 26.51
C GLY A 80 -3.62 0.76 27.05
N GLY A 81 -2.98 -0.33 26.63
CA GLY A 81 -1.54 -0.53 26.72
C GLY A 81 -0.90 -0.32 25.35
N ALA A 82 0.20 0.43 25.29
CA ALA A 82 1.00 0.59 24.08
C ALA A 82 2.42 0.09 24.34
N VAL A 83 2.93 -0.75 23.45
CA VAL A 83 4.30 -1.27 23.48
C VAL A 83 4.96 -0.90 22.16
N GLU A 84 5.95 -0.02 22.25
CA GLU A 84 6.79 0.36 21.13
C GLU A 84 7.72 -0.82 20.78
N ARG A 85 7.90 -1.07 19.48
CA ARG A 85 8.83 -2.09 18.99
C ARG A 85 9.94 -1.35 18.24
N PRO A 86 11.21 -1.78 18.39
CA PRO A 86 12.31 -1.17 17.65
C PRO A 86 12.02 -1.24 16.15
N GLY A 87 12.07 -0.10 15.48
CA GLY A 87 11.96 0.03 14.03
C GLY A 87 13.31 0.25 13.33
N THR A 88 13.22 0.82 12.15
CA THR A 88 14.29 1.34 11.30
C THR A 88 14.03 2.83 11.05
N PRO A 89 15.01 3.61 10.55
CA PRO A 89 14.79 5.03 10.25
C PRO A 89 13.64 5.34 9.27
N ARG A 90 13.20 4.36 8.47
CA ARG A 90 12.07 4.50 7.53
C ARG A 90 10.75 3.89 8.04
N LEU A 91 10.80 3.10 9.11
CA LEU A 91 9.66 2.33 9.60
C LEU A 91 9.76 2.16 11.11
N GLU A 92 8.82 2.73 11.87
CA GLU A 92 8.63 2.40 13.28
C GLU A 92 7.35 1.58 13.45
N GLN A 93 7.36 0.61 14.35
CA GLN A 93 6.18 -0.21 14.59
C GLN A 93 5.72 -0.09 16.04
N LEU A 94 4.45 0.25 16.22
CA LEU A 94 3.80 0.25 17.53
C LEU A 94 2.87 -0.94 17.63
N THR A 95 3.05 -1.77 18.65
CA THR A 95 2.02 -2.74 19.02
C THR A 95 1.13 -2.12 20.09
N VAL A 96 -0.14 -1.87 19.75
CA VAL A 96 -1.09 -1.21 20.65
C VAL A 96 -2.14 -2.23 21.11
N ARG A 97 -2.08 -2.60 22.37
CA ARG A 97 -3.14 -3.36 23.02
C ARG A 97 -4.14 -2.41 23.65
N LEU A 98 -5.13 -1.96 22.89
CA LEU A 98 -6.25 -1.25 23.48
C LEU A 98 -7.11 -2.22 24.30
N ALA A 99 -7.68 -1.73 25.41
CA ALA A 99 -8.76 -2.42 26.12
C ALA A 99 -10.07 -2.44 25.31
N LEU A 100 -10.03 -2.18 24.00
CA LEU A 100 -11.16 -2.42 23.11
C LEU A 100 -11.26 -3.93 22.84
N GLY A 101 -12.13 -4.59 23.60
CA GLY A 101 -12.42 -6.00 23.42
C GLY A 101 -11.29 -6.96 23.82
N GLY A 102 -10.27 -6.49 24.54
CA GLY A 102 -9.20 -7.33 25.09
C GLY A 102 -8.24 -7.93 24.06
N ARG A 103 -8.26 -7.47 22.81
CA ARG A 103 -7.36 -7.93 21.73
C ARG A 103 -6.24 -6.92 21.49
N SER A 104 -5.08 -7.42 21.06
CA SER A 104 -3.97 -6.56 20.62
C SER A 104 -4.13 -6.20 19.15
N HIS A 105 -3.90 -4.94 18.82
CA HIS A 105 -3.88 -4.42 17.45
C HIS A 105 -2.51 -3.79 17.17
N SER A 106 -2.10 -3.70 15.91
CA SER A 106 -0.85 -3.03 15.53
C SER A 106 -1.14 -1.68 14.89
N VAL A 107 -0.32 -0.68 15.23
CA VAL A 107 -0.27 0.61 14.56
C VAL A 107 1.12 0.74 13.96
N GLU A 108 1.22 0.73 12.65
CA GLU A 108 2.47 0.87 11.92
C GLU A 108 2.70 2.33 11.55
N LEU A 109 3.91 2.84 11.79
CA LEU A 109 4.32 4.19 11.43
C LEU A 109 5.37 4.15 10.35
N ARG A 110 5.09 4.78 9.23
CA ARG A 110 5.98 4.76 8.07
C ARG A 110 6.42 6.16 7.70
N LYS A 111 7.70 6.30 7.39
CA LYS A 111 8.21 7.51 6.75
C LYS A 111 8.27 7.23 5.25
N GLU A 112 7.42 7.89 4.50
CA GLU A 112 7.21 7.62 3.08
C GLU A 112 7.40 8.90 2.25
N PRO A 113 7.94 8.81 1.03
CA PRO A 113 8.15 9.97 0.15
C PRO A 113 6.83 10.37 -0.54
N LEU A 114 5.81 10.72 0.24
CA LEU A 114 4.48 11.08 -0.25
C LEU A 114 4.56 12.27 -1.22
N GLY A 115 4.13 12.08 -2.47
CA GLY A 115 4.18 13.10 -3.52
C GLY A 115 2.95 14.01 -3.55
N HIS A 116 1.84 13.55 -2.97
CA HIS A 116 0.55 14.21 -3.08
C HIS A 116 0.00 14.64 -1.71
N ARG A 117 -0.85 15.68 -1.72
CA ARG A 117 -1.46 16.19 -0.50
C ARG A 117 -2.49 15.18 0.04
N PRO A 118 -2.43 14.80 1.33
CA PRO A 118 -3.45 13.96 1.93
C PRO A 118 -4.86 14.55 1.84
N VAL A 119 -5.84 13.67 1.63
CA VAL A 119 -7.27 14.00 1.52
C VAL A 119 -7.97 13.67 2.84
N ARG A 120 -8.82 14.56 3.35
CA ARG A 120 -9.56 14.28 4.60
C ARG A 120 -10.78 13.40 4.33
N PHE A 121 -10.89 12.31 5.08
CA PHE A 121 -12.04 11.41 5.06
C PHE A 121 -12.70 11.30 6.42
N ASP A 122 -14.03 11.23 6.42
CA ASP A 122 -14.84 10.68 7.49
C ASP A 122 -14.91 9.15 7.32
N LEU A 123 -14.21 8.44 8.20
CA LEU A 123 -14.12 6.98 8.20
C LEU A 123 -15.35 6.32 8.84
N GLY A 124 -16.19 7.11 9.52
CA GLY A 124 -17.31 6.65 10.34
C GLY A 124 -17.05 6.78 11.84
N ALA A 125 -18.11 6.56 12.62
CA ALA A 125 -18.07 6.62 14.08
C ALA A 125 -17.72 5.26 14.70
N PRO A 126 -16.83 5.21 15.71
CA PRO A 126 -16.51 3.97 16.42
C PRO A 126 -17.67 3.44 17.29
N GLY A 127 -18.61 4.30 17.67
CA GLY A 127 -19.81 3.97 18.44
C GLY A 127 -20.95 4.95 18.17
N PRO A 128 -22.19 4.64 18.60
CA PRO A 128 -23.39 5.43 18.28
C PRO A 128 -23.35 6.87 18.85
N ASP A 129 -22.68 7.07 19.99
CA ASP A 129 -22.57 8.36 20.68
C ASP A 129 -21.17 8.99 20.54
N GLU A 130 -20.30 8.41 19.71
CA GLU A 130 -18.94 8.89 19.50
C GLU A 130 -18.84 9.70 18.20
N PRO A 131 -18.04 10.77 18.17
CA PRO A 131 -17.85 11.55 16.95
C PRO A 131 -17.19 10.69 15.86
N PRO A 132 -17.45 10.99 14.57
CA PRO A 132 -16.79 10.31 13.47
C PRO A 132 -15.27 10.49 13.51
N ALA A 133 -14.55 9.43 13.19
CA ALA A 133 -13.10 9.48 13.01
C ALA A 133 -12.79 10.15 11.67
N VAL A 134 -12.38 11.43 11.73
CA VAL A 134 -12.00 12.21 10.56
C VAL A 134 -10.48 12.36 10.51
N LEU A 135 -9.83 11.74 9.52
CA LEU A 135 -8.37 11.74 9.40
C LEU A 135 -7.92 12.23 8.01
N PRO A 136 -6.70 12.78 7.89
CA PRO A 136 -5.99 12.79 6.62
C PRO A 136 -5.74 11.34 6.16
N VAL A 137 -5.95 11.07 4.87
CA VAL A 137 -5.65 9.81 4.19
C VAL A 137 -4.69 10.12 3.06
N VAL A 138 -3.67 9.28 2.86
CA VAL A 138 -2.74 9.43 1.72
C VAL A 138 -3.54 9.53 0.41
N ALA A 139 -3.07 10.32 -0.55
CA ALA A 139 -3.74 10.40 -1.85
C ALA A 139 -3.81 9.02 -2.52
N LEU A 140 -4.75 8.82 -3.44
CA LEU A 140 -4.95 7.50 -4.05
C LEU A 140 -3.72 7.09 -4.89
N GLU A 141 -3.08 8.05 -5.53
CA GLU A 141 -1.84 7.92 -6.31
C GLU A 141 -0.71 7.37 -5.43
N ASP A 142 -0.44 8.05 -4.30
CA ASP A 142 0.58 7.62 -3.34
C ASP A 142 0.22 6.26 -2.72
N ALA A 143 -1.07 6.01 -2.42
CA ALA A 143 -1.54 4.72 -1.90
C ALA A 143 -1.30 3.58 -2.89
N ALA A 144 -1.55 3.83 -4.17
CA ALA A 144 -1.33 2.86 -5.24
C ALA A 144 0.17 2.57 -5.41
N ALA A 145 1.00 3.62 -5.48
CA ALA A 145 2.46 3.50 -5.55
C ALA A 145 3.02 2.67 -4.38
N LEU A 146 2.66 3.03 -3.14
CA LEU A 146 3.09 2.33 -1.93
C LEU A 146 2.66 0.86 -1.91
N THR A 147 1.45 0.57 -2.40
CA THR A 147 0.92 -0.80 -2.43
C THR A 147 1.67 -1.65 -3.46
N THR A 148 1.95 -1.10 -4.64
CA THR A 148 2.74 -1.75 -5.69
C THR A 148 4.18 -1.98 -5.24
N ALA A 149 4.82 -0.99 -4.61
CA ALA A 149 6.16 -1.15 -4.04
C ALA A 149 6.19 -2.26 -2.96
N LEU A 150 5.19 -2.29 -2.07
CA LEU A 150 5.07 -3.33 -1.05
C LEU A 150 4.90 -4.74 -1.62
N LEU A 151 4.23 -4.88 -2.77
CA LEU A 151 4.14 -6.16 -3.46
C LEU A 151 5.54 -6.65 -3.88
N VAL A 152 6.38 -5.76 -4.41
CA VAL A 152 7.77 -6.07 -4.78
C VAL A 152 8.59 -6.48 -3.56
N ASP A 153 8.50 -5.69 -2.48
CA ASP A 153 9.27 -5.91 -1.26
C ASP A 153 8.92 -7.25 -0.59
N ARG A 154 7.62 -7.55 -0.45
CA ARG A 154 7.15 -8.63 0.42
C ARG A 154 6.66 -9.86 -0.33
N GLY A 155 6.18 -9.71 -1.57
CA GLY A 155 5.60 -10.79 -2.35
C GLY A 155 4.45 -11.51 -1.64
N MET A 156 3.55 -10.78 -0.97
CA MET A 156 2.46 -11.40 -0.22
C MET A 156 1.15 -11.47 -1.02
N PRO A 157 0.33 -12.52 -0.83
CA PRO A 157 -0.99 -12.66 -1.47
C PRO A 157 -1.92 -11.46 -1.29
N ARG A 158 -1.86 -10.82 -0.11
CA ARG A 158 -2.62 -9.61 0.17
C ARG A 158 -2.22 -8.46 -0.78
N ASP A 159 -0.92 -8.24 -0.92
CA ASP A 159 -0.42 -7.12 -1.73
C ASP A 159 -0.84 -7.31 -3.19
N LEU A 160 -0.84 -8.55 -3.70
CA LEU A 160 -1.36 -8.85 -5.03
C LEU A 160 -2.86 -8.56 -5.16
N ILE A 161 -3.66 -8.95 -4.17
CA ILE A 161 -5.11 -8.68 -4.17
C ILE A 161 -5.36 -7.17 -4.17
N ASP A 162 -4.62 -6.42 -3.36
CA ASP A 162 -4.76 -4.97 -3.24
C ASP A 162 -4.33 -4.26 -4.55
N VAL A 163 -3.24 -4.70 -5.19
CA VAL A 163 -2.81 -4.21 -6.51
C VAL A 163 -3.81 -4.60 -7.61
N HIS A 164 -4.34 -5.82 -7.61
CA HIS A 164 -5.39 -6.21 -8.56
C HIS A 164 -6.67 -5.39 -8.36
N ALA A 165 -7.04 -5.04 -7.13
CA ALA A 165 -8.20 -4.19 -6.89
C ALA A 165 -8.00 -2.76 -7.45
N LEU A 166 -6.75 -2.27 -7.46
CA LEU A 166 -6.38 -0.97 -8.03
C LEU A 166 -6.50 -0.92 -9.55
N THR A 167 -6.56 -2.06 -10.26
CA THR A 167 -6.72 -2.07 -11.73
C THR A 167 -8.09 -1.55 -12.20
N ARG A 168 -9.03 -1.38 -11.26
CA ARG A 168 -10.31 -0.68 -11.50
C ARG A 168 -10.16 0.84 -11.62
N CYS A 169 -9.06 1.39 -11.12
CA CYS A 169 -8.78 2.82 -11.09
C CYS A 169 -7.61 3.21 -12.01
N TYR A 170 -6.63 2.32 -12.15
CA TYR A 170 -5.41 2.54 -12.91
C TYR A 170 -5.12 1.37 -13.83
N ARG A 171 -4.50 1.63 -14.97
CA ARG A 171 -3.89 0.57 -15.79
C ARG A 171 -2.60 0.08 -15.15
N GLU A 172 -2.19 -1.13 -15.49
CA GLU A 172 -0.94 -1.75 -15.02
C GLU A 172 0.29 -0.86 -15.24
N GLY A 173 0.39 -0.24 -16.42
CA GLY A 173 1.48 0.70 -16.74
C GLY A 173 1.43 2.00 -15.91
N GLU A 174 0.25 2.44 -15.48
CA GLU A 174 0.10 3.61 -14.60
C GLU A 174 0.52 3.26 -13.17
N LEU A 175 0.18 2.06 -12.68
CA LEU A 175 0.67 1.54 -11.39
C LEU A 175 2.19 1.40 -11.37
N LEU A 176 2.77 0.94 -12.49
CA LEU A 176 4.21 0.83 -12.66
C LEU A 176 4.89 2.21 -12.60
N ALA A 177 4.36 3.19 -13.34
CA ALA A 177 4.89 4.55 -13.36
C ALA A 177 4.81 5.21 -11.98
N LEU A 178 3.68 5.10 -11.29
CA LEU A 178 3.50 5.62 -9.92
C LEU A 178 4.49 5.00 -8.93
N ALA A 179 4.73 3.68 -9.00
CA ALA A 179 5.69 3.01 -8.13
C ALA A 179 7.14 3.45 -8.40
N ALA A 180 7.51 3.60 -9.68
CA ALA A 180 8.84 4.07 -10.08
C ALA A 180 9.10 5.54 -9.74
N GLU A 181 8.06 6.39 -9.74
CA GLU A 181 8.17 7.79 -9.30
C GLU A 181 8.38 7.88 -7.78
N LEU A 182 7.72 7.01 -7.01
CA LEU A 182 7.83 6.97 -5.56
C LEU A 182 9.20 6.43 -5.08
N ASP A 183 9.69 5.37 -5.73
CA ASP A 183 10.93 4.70 -5.38
C ASP A 183 11.85 4.53 -6.60
N PRO A 184 12.94 5.32 -6.70
CA PRO A 184 13.91 5.21 -7.80
C PRO A 184 14.60 3.85 -7.90
N ASP A 185 14.63 3.08 -6.80
CA ASP A 185 15.22 1.74 -6.78
C ASP A 185 14.23 0.67 -7.25
N PHE A 186 12.96 1.02 -7.50
CA PHE A 186 11.93 0.11 -7.97
C PHE A 186 12.31 -0.55 -9.31
N GLN A 187 12.32 -1.89 -9.34
CA GLN A 187 12.68 -2.65 -10.53
C GLN A 187 11.46 -3.39 -11.12
N PRO A 188 11.03 -3.09 -12.36
CA PRO A 188 9.95 -3.83 -13.04
C PRO A 188 10.23 -5.34 -13.13
N ALA A 189 11.50 -5.74 -13.26
CA ALA A 189 11.90 -7.14 -13.27
C ALA A 189 11.58 -7.85 -11.94
N ALA A 190 11.79 -7.17 -10.80
CA ALA A 190 11.45 -7.72 -9.50
C ALA A 190 9.93 -7.84 -9.32
N LEU A 191 9.15 -6.90 -9.85
CA LEU A 191 7.69 -7.02 -9.88
C LEU A 191 7.25 -8.25 -10.69
N ALA A 192 7.78 -8.45 -11.90
CA ALA A 192 7.46 -9.62 -12.72
C ALA A 192 7.75 -10.93 -11.98
N GLU A 193 8.90 -11.04 -11.31
CA GLU A 193 9.24 -12.20 -10.47
C GLU A 193 8.25 -12.43 -9.33
N ARG A 194 7.80 -11.36 -8.63
CA ARG A 194 6.80 -11.49 -7.56
C ARG A 194 5.45 -11.94 -8.09
N LEU A 195 5.02 -11.42 -9.24
CA LEU A 195 3.77 -11.79 -9.89
C LEU A 195 3.78 -13.27 -10.30
N GLU A 196 4.86 -13.73 -10.96
CA GLU A 196 5.06 -15.15 -11.31
C GLU A 196 5.02 -16.05 -10.08
N ALA A 197 5.79 -15.71 -9.04
CA ALA A 197 5.85 -16.50 -7.81
C ALA A 197 4.49 -16.61 -7.10
N LEU A 198 3.68 -15.56 -7.16
CA LEU A 198 2.35 -15.54 -6.56
C LEU A 198 1.29 -16.23 -7.42
N ALA A 199 1.44 -16.24 -8.75
CA ALA A 199 0.61 -17.04 -9.64
C ALA A 199 0.73 -18.54 -9.33
N GLU A 200 1.94 -19.00 -8.98
CA GLU A 200 2.21 -20.38 -8.59
C GLU A 200 1.88 -20.70 -7.11
N ALA A 201 1.63 -19.68 -6.27
CA ALA A 201 1.39 -19.88 -4.84
C ALA A 201 0.07 -20.62 -4.55
N ALA A 202 0.02 -21.45 -3.52
CA ALA A 202 -1.19 -22.23 -3.19
C ALA A 202 -2.46 -21.37 -3.02
N ASP A 203 -3.57 -21.75 -3.67
CA ASP A 203 -4.86 -21.03 -3.66
C ASP A 203 -5.40 -20.74 -2.26
N GLY A 204 -5.11 -21.63 -1.30
CA GLY A 204 -5.51 -21.47 0.09
C GLY A 204 -5.02 -20.15 0.71
N ARG A 205 -3.89 -19.62 0.23
CA ARG A 205 -3.33 -18.35 0.72
C ARG A 205 -4.18 -17.14 0.31
N PHE A 206 -4.80 -17.18 -0.85
CA PHE A 206 -5.72 -16.14 -1.34
C PHE A 206 -7.11 -16.31 -0.74
N ARG A 207 -7.59 -17.56 -0.64
CA ARG A 207 -8.86 -17.88 0.02
C ARG A 207 -8.89 -17.46 1.48
N ALA A 208 -7.78 -17.62 2.21
CA ALA A 208 -7.63 -17.14 3.58
C ALA A 208 -7.77 -15.61 3.71
N ARG A 209 -7.71 -14.86 2.61
CA ARG A 209 -7.92 -13.40 2.53
C ARG A 209 -9.29 -13.00 1.99
N GLY A 210 -10.18 -13.98 1.79
CA GLY A 210 -11.56 -13.74 1.36
C GLY A 210 -11.79 -13.79 -0.16
N VAL A 211 -10.78 -14.13 -0.96
CA VAL A 211 -10.97 -14.32 -2.41
C VAL A 211 -11.76 -15.62 -2.65
N PRO A 212 -12.91 -15.57 -3.34
CA PRO A 212 -13.70 -16.76 -3.66
C PRO A 212 -12.92 -17.75 -4.53
N ALA A 213 -13.19 -19.05 -4.36
CA ALA A 213 -12.45 -20.10 -5.08
C ALA A 213 -12.48 -19.94 -6.61
N GLY A 214 -13.60 -19.46 -7.16
CA GLY A 214 -13.73 -19.20 -8.61
C GLY A 214 -12.86 -18.03 -9.09
N GLU A 215 -12.62 -17.04 -8.24
CA GLU A 215 -11.91 -15.79 -8.58
C GLU A 215 -10.39 -15.92 -8.41
N VAL A 216 -9.89 -16.88 -7.61
CA VAL A 216 -8.44 -17.08 -7.42
C VAL A 216 -7.75 -17.42 -8.74
N ALA A 217 -8.37 -18.24 -9.58
CA ALA A 217 -7.81 -18.61 -10.87
C ALA A 217 -7.73 -17.40 -11.82
N GLU A 218 -8.69 -16.47 -11.76
CA GLU A 218 -8.67 -15.23 -12.54
C GLU A 218 -7.58 -14.28 -12.07
N LEU A 219 -7.48 -14.06 -10.76
CA LEU A 219 -6.42 -13.25 -10.16
C LEU A 219 -5.02 -13.74 -10.56
N LYS A 220 -4.79 -15.04 -10.52
CA LYS A 220 -3.50 -15.64 -10.90
C LYS A 220 -3.21 -15.55 -12.39
N ARG A 221 -4.22 -15.74 -13.24
CA ARG A 221 -4.07 -15.54 -14.69
C ARG A 221 -3.72 -14.10 -15.01
N TRP A 222 -4.38 -13.15 -14.37
CA TRP A 222 -4.05 -11.73 -14.50
C TRP A 222 -2.60 -11.46 -14.07
N ALA A 223 -2.19 -11.95 -12.90
CA ALA A 223 -0.82 -11.74 -12.41
C ALA A 223 0.22 -12.31 -13.37
N LEU A 224 0.00 -13.52 -13.90
CA LEU A 224 0.91 -14.14 -14.85
C LEU A 224 0.95 -13.41 -16.19
N ALA A 225 -0.21 -12.94 -16.70
CA ALA A 225 -0.27 -12.17 -17.93
C ALA A 225 0.53 -10.86 -17.78
N TRP A 226 0.31 -10.11 -16.69
CA TRP A 226 1.06 -8.89 -16.46
C TRP A 226 2.56 -9.14 -16.29
N ALA A 227 2.95 -10.23 -15.62
CA ALA A 227 4.36 -10.60 -15.53
C ALA A 227 4.98 -10.86 -16.92
N GLN A 228 4.25 -11.54 -17.81
CA GLN A 228 4.71 -11.80 -19.17
C GLN A 228 4.85 -10.51 -19.98
N ASP A 229 3.90 -9.59 -19.87
CA ASP A 229 3.98 -8.28 -20.52
C ASP A 229 5.21 -7.51 -20.04
N LEU A 230 5.45 -7.47 -18.71
CA LEU A 230 6.66 -6.83 -18.16
C LEU A 230 7.96 -7.47 -18.68
N ARG A 231 8.00 -8.81 -18.83
CA ARG A 231 9.17 -9.51 -19.37
C ARG A 231 9.42 -9.15 -20.84
N LEU A 232 8.36 -9.01 -21.64
CA LEU A 232 8.46 -8.58 -23.04
C LEU A 232 8.97 -7.14 -23.13
N ASP A 233 8.39 -6.22 -22.37
CA ASP A 233 8.83 -4.81 -22.33
C ASP A 233 10.31 -4.68 -21.94
N LEU A 234 10.77 -5.49 -20.98
CA LEU A 234 12.17 -5.52 -20.55
C LEU A 234 13.13 -6.06 -21.62
N LEU A 235 12.69 -7.03 -22.43
CA LEU A 235 13.48 -7.53 -23.56
C LEU A 235 13.59 -6.47 -24.66
N GLU A 236 12.47 -5.85 -25.03
CA GLU A 236 12.44 -4.78 -26.04
C GLU A 236 13.31 -3.59 -25.62
N THR A 237 13.25 -3.20 -24.34
CA THR A 237 14.07 -2.10 -23.80
C THR A 237 15.56 -2.44 -23.85
N ARG A 238 15.93 -3.70 -23.59
CA ARG A 238 17.33 -4.16 -23.67
C ARG A 238 17.83 -4.18 -25.12
N GLU A 239 17.03 -4.70 -26.05
CA GLU A 239 17.36 -4.71 -27.48
C GLU A 239 17.54 -3.29 -28.05
N ALA A 240 16.72 -2.34 -27.59
CA ALA A 240 16.87 -0.93 -27.96
C ALA A 240 18.15 -0.29 -27.39
N ALA A 241 18.53 -0.64 -26.15
CA ALA A 241 19.74 -0.12 -25.49
C ALA A 241 21.03 -0.71 -26.07
N ASP A 242 21.02 -1.99 -26.44
CA ASP A 242 22.16 -2.69 -27.05
C ASP A 242 22.30 -2.37 -28.55
N GLY A 243 21.33 -1.62 -29.12
CA GLY A 243 21.19 -1.40 -30.55
C GLY A 243 20.76 -2.70 -31.25
N LEU A 244 19.99 -2.61 -32.33
CA LEU A 244 19.71 -3.77 -33.16
C LEU A 244 21.04 -4.26 -33.77
N HIS A 245 21.74 -5.16 -33.09
CA HIS A 245 22.87 -5.87 -33.65
C HIS A 245 22.27 -6.88 -34.63
N ASP A 246 22.04 -6.43 -35.86
CA ASP A 246 21.74 -7.29 -36.99
C ASP A 246 23.07 -7.87 -37.49
N PRO A 247 23.39 -9.15 -37.19
CA PRO A 247 24.63 -9.78 -37.66
C PRO A 247 24.66 -9.98 -39.18
N TYR A 248 23.59 -9.63 -39.90
CA TYR A 248 23.51 -9.69 -41.36
C TYR A 248 23.64 -8.32 -42.05
N LEU A 249 23.81 -7.23 -41.28
CA LEU A 249 24.14 -5.89 -41.79
C LEU A 249 25.65 -5.58 -41.75
N GLU A 250 26.51 -6.57 -41.49
CA GLU A 250 27.93 -6.44 -41.83
C GLU A 250 28.04 -6.36 -43.36
N GLU A 251 28.07 -5.13 -43.90
CA GLU A 251 28.61 -4.92 -45.24
C GLU A 251 30.00 -5.55 -45.25
N PRO A 252 30.30 -6.48 -46.17
CA PRO A 252 31.66 -6.97 -46.30
C PRO A 252 32.52 -5.73 -46.56
N GLU A 253 33.46 -5.45 -45.65
CA GLU A 253 34.52 -4.50 -45.92
C GLU A 253 35.17 -4.96 -47.23
N ASP A 254 34.85 -4.23 -48.30
CA ASP A 254 35.41 -4.44 -49.62
C ASP A 254 36.93 -4.40 -49.48
N GLY A 255 37.52 -5.59 -49.57
CA GLY A 255 38.92 -5.75 -49.78
C GLY A 255 39.33 -5.14 -51.12
N GLU A 256 40.55 -4.60 -51.10
CA GLU A 256 41.42 -4.36 -52.25
C GLU A 256 41.13 -3.13 -53.13
N SER A 257 41.93 -2.07 -52.94
CA SER A 257 43.08 -1.75 -53.81
C SER A 257 43.90 -0.57 -53.28
#